data_AF-A0A661LJF4-F1
#
_entry.id   AF-A0A661LJF4-F1
#
_cell.length_a   1.000
_cell.length_b   1.000
_cell.length_c   1.000
_cell.angle_alpha   90.00
_cell.angle_beta   90.00
_cell.angle_gamma   90.00
#
_symmetry.space_group_name_H-M   'P 1'
#
loop_
_entity.id
_entity.type
_entity.pdbx_description
1 polymer ?
#
loop_
_entity_poly.entity_id
_entity_poly.type
_entity_poly.pdbx_seq_one_letter_code
_entity_poly.pdbx_strand_id
1 'polypeptide(L)'
;AAWDHSLHMTLGKVPQYIDGELVQVEGGSGVVAEDFLDPLGTCHVRYVGHPQPLTIPRYIKGVKNVIIKGGLIPLWVDELIKEQRDTGFLSKEPVSLNGMTVVPYDLTLKLWEKIPEGRDKGPQASGLKVIVKGRRDGKDVTYTADMVGRMAPGTGIPASIAALMMAAGDVTQKGVVAPEGCIDPDRFLEAFLRRGAKIHQTEKISSLFGN
;
A
#
# COMPACT_ATOMS: atom_id res chain seq x y z
N ALA A 1 -1.32 14.86 -10.49
CA ALA A 1 -0.60 14.42 -9.26
C ALA A 1 -1.28 13.21 -8.61
N ALA A 2 -2.49 13.34 -8.02
CA ALA A 2 -3.14 12.20 -7.37
C ALA A 2 -3.45 11.03 -8.34
N TRP A 3 -4.09 11.32 -9.48
CA TRP A 3 -4.40 10.30 -10.49
C TRP A 3 -3.17 9.66 -11.12
N ASP A 4 -2.15 10.48 -11.39
CA ASP A 4 -0.87 10.01 -11.93
C ASP A 4 -0.24 8.95 -11.00
N HIS A 5 -0.15 9.24 -9.70
CA HIS A 5 0.33 8.29 -8.68
C HIS A 5 -0.53 7.02 -8.61
N SER A 6 -1.86 7.18 -8.58
CA SER A 6 -2.84 6.09 -8.57
C SER A 6 -2.72 5.15 -9.77
N LEU A 7 -2.51 5.68 -10.97
CA LEU A 7 -2.29 4.87 -12.16
C LEU A 7 -0.94 4.17 -12.08
N HIS A 8 0.11 4.93 -11.78
CA HIS A 8 1.49 4.47 -11.77
C HIS A 8 1.77 3.28 -10.84
N MET A 9 1.14 3.21 -9.67
CA MET A 9 1.43 2.15 -8.69
C MET A 9 1.08 0.73 -9.17
N THR A 10 0.27 0.63 -10.23
CA THR A 10 -0.17 -0.65 -10.84
C THR A 10 0.48 -0.94 -12.18
N LEU A 11 1.40 -0.09 -12.68
CA LEU A 11 1.98 -0.25 -14.01
C LEU A 11 3.34 -0.93 -13.97
N GLY A 12 3.56 -1.81 -14.95
CA GLY A 12 4.82 -2.50 -15.16
C GLY A 12 5.13 -3.51 -14.06
N LYS A 13 6.42 -3.85 -13.93
CA LYS A 13 6.87 -4.78 -12.89
C LYS A 13 7.11 -4.06 -11.57
N VAL A 14 6.57 -4.62 -10.49
CA VAL A 14 6.70 -4.08 -9.13
C VAL A 14 7.44 -5.07 -8.22
N PRO A 15 8.33 -4.59 -7.33
CA PRO A 15 9.10 -5.47 -6.45
C PRO A 15 8.20 -6.03 -5.34
N GLN A 16 8.32 -7.33 -5.08
CA GLN A 16 7.76 -8.03 -3.92
C GLN A 16 8.85 -8.90 -3.31
N TYR A 17 8.77 -9.19 -2.01
CA TYR A 17 9.68 -10.14 -1.37
C TYR A 17 8.90 -11.42 -1.10
N ILE A 18 9.21 -12.48 -1.81
CA ILE A 18 8.45 -13.74 -1.79
C ILE A 18 9.43 -14.89 -1.60
N ASP A 19 9.12 -15.78 -0.66
CA ASP A 19 9.92 -16.95 -0.30
C ASP A 19 11.41 -16.67 -0.01
N GLY A 20 11.71 -15.47 0.49
CA GLY A 20 13.07 -15.05 0.82
C GLY A 20 13.82 -14.36 -0.32
N GLU A 21 13.16 -14.11 -1.46
CA GLU A 21 13.76 -13.50 -2.64
C GLU A 21 13.02 -12.23 -3.07
N LEU A 22 13.77 -11.25 -3.57
CA LEU A 22 13.20 -10.06 -4.20
C LEU A 22 12.80 -10.40 -5.64
N VAL A 23 11.51 -10.43 -5.91
CA VAL A 23 10.94 -10.81 -7.22
C VAL A 23 10.18 -9.64 -7.85
N GLN A 24 10.12 -9.62 -9.18
CA GLN A 24 9.38 -8.64 -9.96
C GLN A 24 8.06 -9.25 -10.44
N VAL A 25 6.93 -8.76 -9.93
CA VAL A 25 5.59 -9.23 -10.32
C VAL A 25 4.88 -8.20 -11.18
N GLU A 26 3.87 -8.62 -11.94
CA GLU A 26 3.07 -7.66 -12.71
C GLU A 26 2.24 -6.77 -11.77
N GLY A 27 2.37 -5.45 -11.91
CA GLY A 27 1.60 -4.46 -11.19
C GLY A 27 0.10 -4.58 -11.47
N GLY A 28 -0.70 -4.38 -10.43
CA GLY A 28 -2.15 -4.53 -10.49
C GLY A 28 -2.62 -5.95 -10.84
N SER A 29 -1.78 -6.97 -10.70
CA SER A 29 -2.17 -8.38 -10.79
C SER A 29 -2.43 -8.99 -9.41
N GLY A 30 -2.85 -10.26 -9.37
CA GLY A 30 -3.03 -11.01 -8.13
C GLY A 30 -4.13 -10.44 -7.23
N VAL A 31 -5.35 -10.31 -7.75
CA VAL A 31 -6.51 -9.80 -7.00
C VAL A 31 -6.77 -10.64 -5.76
N VAL A 32 -6.99 -9.95 -4.65
CA VAL A 32 -7.52 -10.52 -3.42
C VAL A 32 -8.65 -9.62 -2.94
N ALA A 33 -9.78 -10.19 -2.55
CA ALA A 33 -10.81 -9.48 -1.81
C ALA A 33 -10.43 -9.48 -0.32
N GLU A 34 -10.37 -8.30 0.29
CA GLU A 34 -9.98 -8.14 1.69
C GLU A 34 -10.94 -7.17 2.38
N ASP A 35 -11.35 -7.52 3.60
CA ASP A 35 -12.31 -6.72 4.38
C ASP A 35 -11.57 -5.63 5.15
N PHE A 36 -11.83 -4.37 4.86
CA PHE A 36 -11.34 -3.25 5.64
C PHE A 36 -12.41 -2.76 6.62
N LEU A 37 -11.98 -2.01 7.65
CA LEU A 37 -12.90 -1.38 8.58
C LEU A 37 -13.89 -0.45 7.86
N ASP A 38 -15.09 -0.33 8.40
CA ASP A 38 -16.09 0.63 7.91
C ASP A 38 -15.53 2.06 7.86
N PRO A 39 -15.90 2.87 6.85
CA PRO A 39 -16.91 2.59 5.82
C PRO A 39 -16.34 1.92 4.56
N LEU A 40 -15.13 1.36 4.59
CA LEU A 40 -14.46 0.85 3.38
C LEU A 40 -15.04 -0.48 2.91
N GLY A 41 -15.41 -1.36 3.85
CA GLY A 41 -15.94 -2.69 3.55
C GLY A 41 -14.95 -3.57 2.79
N THR A 42 -15.46 -4.46 1.94
CA THR A 42 -14.63 -5.35 1.12
C THR A 42 -14.02 -4.60 -0.06
N CYS A 43 -12.69 -4.59 -0.13
CA CYS A 43 -11.92 -3.97 -1.21
C CYS A 43 -11.20 -5.04 -2.03
N HIS A 44 -11.18 -4.88 -3.35
CA HIS A 44 -10.24 -5.62 -4.19
C HIS A 44 -8.87 -4.95 -4.12
N VAL A 45 -7.86 -5.73 -3.72
CA VAL A 45 -6.47 -5.28 -3.65
C VAL A 45 -5.58 -6.12 -4.56
N ARG A 46 -4.59 -5.48 -5.17
CA ARG A 46 -3.70 -6.04 -6.19
C ARG A 46 -2.26 -5.70 -5.87
N TYR A 47 -1.28 -6.39 -6.45
CA TYR A 47 0.13 -6.03 -6.25
C TYR A 47 0.40 -4.58 -6.67
N VAL A 48 1.07 -3.82 -5.80
CA VAL A 48 1.46 -2.43 -6.09
C VAL A 48 2.93 -2.20 -5.76
N GLY A 49 3.53 -1.23 -6.44
CA GLY A 49 4.89 -0.78 -6.15
C GLY A 49 4.94 0.04 -4.86
N HIS A 50 5.67 -0.45 -3.86
CA HIS A 50 5.94 0.27 -2.62
C HIS A 50 7.31 -0.15 -2.04
N PRO A 51 8.00 0.68 -1.22
CA PRO A 51 9.34 0.37 -0.70
C PRO A 51 9.49 -0.81 0.28
N GLN A 52 8.46 -1.24 1.02
CA GLN A 52 8.64 -2.22 2.12
C GLN A 52 9.26 -3.56 1.68
N PRO A 53 8.90 -4.14 0.52
CA PRO A 53 9.56 -5.35 0.02
C PRO A 53 11.08 -5.20 -0.17
N LEU A 54 11.58 -3.98 -0.36
CA LEU A 54 13.01 -3.69 -0.50
C LEU A 54 13.69 -3.46 0.85
N THR A 55 12.96 -2.89 1.82
CA THR A 55 13.53 -2.41 3.07
C THR A 55 13.32 -3.38 4.24
N ILE A 56 12.11 -3.87 4.46
CA ILE A 56 11.77 -4.74 5.61
C ILE A 56 12.67 -5.98 5.70
N PRO A 57 12.96 -6.72 4.61
CA PRO A 57 13.84 -7.89 4.68
C PRO A 57 15.26 -7.59 5.18
N ARG A 58 15.71 -6.34 5.09
CA ARG A 58 17.03 -5.92 5.60
C ARG A 58 17.05 -5.88 7.12
N TYR A 59 15.92 -5.58 7.76
CA TYR A 59 15.80 -5.33 9.20
C TYR A 59 15.10 -6.46 9.95
N ILE A 60 14.06 -7.09 9.37
CA ILE A 60 13.37 -8.23 9.99
C ILE A 60 13.99 -9.54 9.50
N LYS A 61 14.94 -10.07 10.28
CA LYS A 61 15.65 -11.31 9.92
C LYS A 61 14.70 -12.51 9.90
N GLY A 62 14.85 -13.35 8.88
CA GLY A 62 14.06 -14.57 8.71
C GLY A 62 12.66 -14.36 8.12
N VAL A 63 12.25 -13.10 7.83
CA VAL A 63 11.02 -12.85 7.07
C VAL A 63 11.10 -13.58 5.72
N LYS A 64 10.01 -14.24 5.33
CA LYS A 64 9.91 -14.95 4.04
C LYS A 64 9.16 -14.15 3.01
N ASN A 65 8.11 -13.46 3.44
CA ASN A 65 7.21 -12.73 2.56
C ASN A 65 7.01 -11.31 3.08
N VAL A 66 7.24 -10.32 2.22
CA VAL A 66 6.82 -8.93 2.40
C VAL A 66 6.09 -8.54 1.12
N ILE A 67 4.77 -8.63 1.19
CA ILE A 67 3.86 -8.44 0.07
C ILE A 67 3.04 -7.20 0.31
N ILE A 68 2.99 -6.31 -0.68
CA ILE A 68 2.17 -5.10 -0.64
C ILE A 68 1.12 -5.19 -1.73
N LYS A 69 -0.14 -5.06 -1.28
CA LYS A 69 -1.29 -4.92 -2.15
C LYS A 69 -2.03 -3.64 -1.84
N GLY A 70 -2.61 -3.04 -2.87
CA GLY A 70 -3.42 -1.82 -2.78
C GLY A 70 -4.54 -1.84 -3.81
N GLY A 71 -5.50 -0.96 -3.62
CA GLY A 71 -6.63 -0.78 -4.52
C GLY A 71 -7.24 0.61 -4.30
N LEU A 72 -7.99 1.09 -5.28
CA LEU A 72 -8.72 2.35 -5.16
C LEU A 72 -10.20 2.10 -4.92
N ILE A 73 -10.76 2.91 -4.03
CA ILE A 73 -12.19 2.96 -3.81
C ILE A 73 -12.76 4.24 -4.41
N PRO A 74 -14.02 4.22 -4.89
CA PRO A 74 -14.93 3.07 -4.98
C PRO A 74 -14.48 2.05 -6.04
N LEU A 75 -14.99 0.81 -5.97
CA LEU A 75 -14.55 -0.33 -6.78
C LEU A 75 -14.48 -0.04 -8.29
N TRP A 76 -15.40 0.78 -8.82
CA TRP A 76 -15.39 1.11 -10.24
C TRP A 76 -14.09 1.79 -10.69
N VAL A 77 -13.41 2.54 -9.81
CA VAL A 77 -12.15 3.21 -10.13
C VAL A 77 -11.06 2.17 -10.36
N ASP A 78 -10.92 1.21 -9.44
CA ASP A 78 -9.93 0.14 -9.53
C ASP A 78 -10.16 -0.74 -10.77
N GLU A 79 -11.42 -1.12 -11.03
CA GLU A 79 -11.75 -1.91 -12.23
C GLU A 79 -11.54 -1.11 -13.52
N LEU A 80 -11.82 0.21 -13.54
CA LEU A 80 -11.51 1.04 -14.70
C LEU A 80 -10.01 1.09 -15.01
N ILE A 81 -9.17 1.25 -13.97
CA ILE A 81 -7.71 1.23 -14.14
C ILE A 81 -7.26 -0.12 -14.70
N LYS A 82 -7.78 -1.22 -14.13
CA LYS A 82 -7.49 -2.57 -14.59
C LYS A 82 -7.83 -2.72 -16.08
N GLU A 83 -9.04 -2.38 -16.49
CA GLU A 83 -9.46 -2.47 -17.90
C GLU A 83 -8.62 -1.59 -18.82
N GLN A 84 -8.32 -0.34 -18.42
CA GLN A 84 -7.48 0.57 -19.20
C GLN A 84 -6.04 0.07 -19.33
N ARG A 85 -5.49 -0.57 -18.30
CA ARG A 85 -4.18 -1.23 -18.38
C ARG A 85 -4.23 -2.38 -19.37
N ASP A 86 -5.20 -3.29 -19.19
CA ASP A 86 -5.31 -4.53 -19.98
C ASP A 86 -5.57 -4.26 -21.48
N THR A 87 -6.10 -3.08 -21.80
CA THR A 87 -6.40 -2.63 -23.17
C THR A 87 -5.38 -1.63 -23.73
N GLY A 88 -4.28 -1.37 -23.03
CA GLY A 88 -3.17 -0.53 -23.52
C GLY A 88 -3.36 0.99 -23.38
N PHE A 89 -4.47 1.44 -22.80
CA PHE A 89 -4.72 2.87 -22.55
C PHE A 89 -3.75 3.49 -21.56
N LEU A 90 -3.13 2.67 -20.69
CA LEU A 90 -2.09 3.12 -19.77
C LEU A 90 -0.67 2.86 -20.28
N SER A 91 -0.50 2.51 -21.56
CA SER A 91 0.81 2.36 -22.19
C SER A 91 1.52 3.72 -22.35
N LYS A 92 2.82 3.71 -22.08
CA LYS A 92 3.72 4.85 -22.31
C LYS A 92 4.43 4.80 -23.66
N GLU A 93 4.23 3.72 -24.41
CA GLU A 93 4.77 3.60 -25.76
C GLU A 93 3.97 4.48 -26.72
N PRO A 94 4.62 5.41 -27.45
CA PRO A 94 3.92 6.25 -28.40
C PRO A 94 3.34 5.43 -29.57
N VAL A 95 2.13 5.79 -30.00
CA VAL A 95 1.46 5.21 -31.18
C VAL A 95 1.23 6.27 -32.25
N SER A 96 1.25 5.87 -33.52
CA SER A 96 0.88 6.74 -34.65
C SER A 96 -0.61 6.61 -34.93
N LEU A 97 -1.34 7.73 -34.87
CA LEU A 97 -2.77 7.81 -35.13
C LEU A 97 -3.04 8.99 -36.06
N ASN A 98 -3.50 8.71 -37.29
CA ASN A 98 -3.77 9.73 -38.31
C ASN A 98 -2.60 10.70 -38.56
N GLY A 99 -1.35 10.18 -38.54
CA GLY A 99 -0.14 10.99 -38.73
C GLY A 99 0.31 11.79 -37.51
N MET A 100 -0.38 11.68 -36.36
CA MET A 100 0.02 12.27 -35.09
C MET A 100 0.60 11.20 -34.16
N THR A 101 1.64 11.56 -33.41
CA THR A 101 2.17 10.73 -32.31
C THR A 101 1.35 10.98 -31.06
N VAL A 102 0.78 9.92 -30.49
CA VAL A 102 -0.02 9.97 -29.26
C VAL A 102 0.58 9.02 -28.23
N VAL A 103 0.73 9.47 -26.99
CA VAL A 103 1.04 8.59 -25.86
C VAL A 103 -0.29 8.20 -25.19
N PRO A 104 -0.71 6.92 -25.23
CA PRO A 104 -1.99 6.50 -24.67
C PRO A 104 -2.17 6.92 -23.21
N TYR A 105 -1.12 6.80 -22.40
CA TYR A 105 -1.12 7.22 -20.99
C TYR A 105 -1.51 8.70 -20.83
N ASP A 106 -0.89 9.61 -21.59
CA ASP A 106 -1.12 11.04 -21.46
C ASP A 106 -2.54 11.42 -21.89
N LEU A 107 -3.04 10.80 -22.97
CA LEU A 107 -4.41 10.96 -23.43
C LEU A 107 -5.39 10.46 -22.37
N THR A 108 -5.17 9.25 -21.83
CA THR A 108 -6.04 8.66 -20.82
C THR A 108 -6.06 9.52 -19.56
N LEU A 109 -4.90 9.96 -19.06
CA LEU A 109 -4.83 10.86 -17.91
C LEU A 109 -5.62 12.15 -18.14
N LYS A 110 -5.58 12.71 -19.36
CA LYS A 110 -6.40 13.88 -19.73
C LYS A 110 -7.89 13.57 -19.74
N LEU A 111 -8.29 12.41 -20.24
CA LEU A 111 -9.69 11.98 -20.32
C LEU A 111 -10.29 11.68 -18.93
N TRP A 112 -9.49 11.37 -17.93
CA TRP A 112 -9.97 11.23 -16.55
C TRP A 112 -10.58 12.53 -15.99
N GLU A 113 -10.20 13.70 -16.51
CA GLU A 113 -10.86 14.98 -16.18
C GLU A 113 -12.32 15.04 -16.67
N LYS A 114 -12.72 14.13 -17.57
CA LYS A 114 -14.09 14.04 -18.09
C LYS A 114 -14.96 13.06 -17.33
N ILE A 115 -14.44 12.41 -16.29
CA ILE A 115 -15.26 11.57 -15.40
C ILE A 115 -16.39 12.45 -14.82
N PRO A 116 -17.66 12.06 -14.96
CA PRO A 116 -18.79 12.89 -14.53
C PRO A 116 -18.73 13.26 -13.04
N GLU A 117 -19.02 14.51 -12.70
CA GLU A 117 -18.96 15.00 -11.31
C GLU A 117 -19.90 14.26 -10.35
N GLY A 118 -21.04 13.78 -10.88
CA GLY A 118 -22.05 13.02 -10.15
C GLY A 118 -21.77 11.51 -10.07
N ARG A 119 -20.67 11.02 -10.63
CA ARG A 119 -20.26 9.62 -10.45
C ARG A 119 -19.91 9.39 -8.98
N ASP A 120 -20.26 8.22 -8.46
CA ASP A 120 -19.94 7.83 -7.09
C ASP A 120 -18.43 8.03 -6.82
N LYS A 121 -18.13 8.71 -5.72
CA LYS A 121 -16.75 9.01 -5.28
C LYS A 121 -16.32 8.13 -4.10
N GLY A 122 -17.18 7.20 -3.68
CA GLY A 122 -16.97 6.37 -2.52
C GLY A 122 -16.89 7.17 -1.22
N PRO A 123 -16.61 6.49 -0.10
CA PRO A 123 -16.38 7.18 1.15
C PRO A 123 -15.10 8.02 1.06
N GLN A 124 -15.10 9.20 1.70
CA GLN A 124 -13.91 10.05 1.83
C GLN A 124 -12.97 9.50 2.91
N ALA A 125 -12.52 8.26 2.71
CA ALA A 125 -11.74 7.48 3.66
C ALA A 125 -10.60 6.73 2.96
N SER A 126 -9.61 6.32 3.74
CA SER A 126 -8.48 5.50 3.36
C SER A 126 -8.28 4.46 4.45
N GLY A 127 -7.91 3.24 4.04
CA GLY A 127 -7.63 2.13 4.94
C GLY A 127 -6.17 1.72 4.90
N LEU A 128 -5.69 1.19 6.01
CA LEU A 128 -4.43 0.45 6.09
C LEU A 128 -4.68 -0.83 6.88
N LYS A 129 -4.26 -1.96 6.34
CA LYS A 129 -4.26 -3.25 7.03
C LYS A 129 -2.87 -3.86 6.94
N VAL A 130 -2.33 -4.27 8.08
CA VAL A 130 -1.07 -5.01 8.18
C VAL A 130 -1.36 -6.37 8.79
N ILE A 131 -1.06 -7.44 8.06
CA ILE A 131 -1.19 -8.82 8.53
C ILE A 131 0.21 -9.41 8.70
N VAL A 132 0.57 -9.77 9.91
CA VAL A 132 1.85 -10.42 10.24
C VAL A 132 1.57 -11.85 10.66
N LYS A 133 2.18 -12.81 9.96
CA LYS A 133 2.07 -14.24 10.26
C LYS A 133 3.45 -14.77 10.66
N GLY A 134 3.49 -15.56 11.72
CA GLY A 134 4.72 -16.17 12.21
C GLY A 134 4.47 -17.21 13.29
N ARG A 135 5.54 -17.61 13.98
CA ARG A 135 5.48 -18.60 15.06
C ARG A 135 5.95 -17.98 16.37
N ARG A 136 5.21 -18.21 17.46
CA ARG A 136 5.61 -17.85 18.82
C ARG A 136 5.27 -18.98 19.77
N ASP A 137 6.21 -19.35 20.63
CA ASP A 137 6.05 -20.44 21.61
C ASP A 137 5.53 -21.75 21.00
N GLY A 138 6.06 -22.09 19.82
CA GLY A 138 5.68 -23.30 19.08
C GLY A 138 4.34 -23.24 18.35
N LYS A 139 3.58 -22.14 18.46
CA LYS A 139 2.25 -21.97 17.84
C LYS A 139 2.28 -20.99 16.68
N ASP A 140 1.38 -21.19 15.72
CA ASP A 140 1.19 -20.24 14.62
C ASP A 140 0.35 -19.06 15.10
N VAL A 141 0.82 -17.84 14.84
CA VAL A 141 0.19 -16.60 15.28
C VAL A 141 0.01 -15.67 14.08
N THR A 142 -1.19 -15.12 13.96
CA THR A 142 -1.50 -14.04 13.03
C THR A 142 -1.89 -12.80 13.81
N TYR A 143 -1.14 -11.72 13.62
CA TYR A 143 -1.48 -10.38 14.08
C TYR A 143 -2.04 -9.58 12.92
N THR A 144 -3.16 -8.89 13.16
CA THR A 144 -3.69 -7.91 12.23
C THR A 144 -3.78 -6.55 12.91
N ALA A 145 -3.30 -5.51 12.24
CA ALA A 145 -3.48 -4.12 12.64
C ALA A 145 -4.21 -3.37 11.53
N ASP A 146 -5.36 -2.81 11.86
CA ASP A 146 -6.26 -2.11 10.95
C ASP A 146 -6.42 -0.64 11.34
N MET A 147 -6.49 0.22 10.33
CA MET A 147 -6.77 1.63 10.49
C MET A 147 -7.69 2.12 9.40
N VAL A 148 -8.60 3.02 9.75
CA VAL A 148 -9.40 3.80 8.81
C VAL A 148 -9.29 5.28 9.17
N GLY A 149 -9.13 6.13 8.17
CA GLY A 149 -8.97 7.56 8.36
C GLY A 149 -8.95 8.30 7.04
N ARG A 150 -8.36 9.50 7.02
CA ARG A 150 -8.14 10.25 5.79
C ARG A 150 -6.70 10.08 5.33
N MET A 151 -6.49 10.01 4.02
CA MET A 151 -5.16 9.82 3.41
C MET A 151 -4.15 10.89 3.88
N ALA A 152 -4.51 12.18 3.80
CA ALA A 152 -3.58 13.26 4.12
C ALA A 152 -3.07 13.23 5.59
N PRO A 153 -3.93 13.11 6.62
CA PRO A 153 -3.48 12.87 8.00
C PRO A 153 -2.67 11.58 8.17
N GLY A 154 -3.06 10.50 7.48
CA GLY A 154 -2.37 9.21 7.51
C GLY A 154 -0.92 9.27 7.00
N THR A 155 -0.59 10.24 6.15
CA THR A 155 0.79 10.47 5.68
C THR A 155 1.48 11.58 6.46
N GLY A 156 0.80 12.71 6.68
CA GLY A 156 1.39 13.89 7.28
C GLY A 156 1.73 13.75 8.76
N ILE A 157 0.88 13.06 9.53
CA ILE A 157 1.12 12.87 10.96
C ILE A 157 2.36 11.98 11.21
N PRO A 158 2.48 10.78 10.62
CA PRO A 158 3.71 9.99 10.68
C PRO A 158 4.98 10.77 10.32
N ALA A 159 4.95 11.54 9.23
CA ALA A 159 6.08 12.35 8.81
C ALA A 159 6.46 13.40 9.87
N SER A 160 5.46 14.08 10.46
CA SER A 160 5.70 15.06 11.53
C SER A 160 6.28 14.42 12.79
N ILE A 161 5.83 13.21 13.16
CA ILE A 161 6.33 12.48 14.33
C ILE A 161 7.80 12.11 14.11
N ALA A 162 8.13 11.54 12.95
CA ALA A 162 9.51 11.18 12.62
C ALA A 162 10.44 12.40 12.64
N ALA A 163 10.01 13.54 12.07
CA ALA A 163 10.79 14.77 12.11
C ALA A 163 11.03 15.30 13.55
N LEU A 164 10.01 15.22 14.41
CA LEU A 164 10.14 15.60 15.82
C LEU A 164 11.06 14.64 16.59
N MET A 165 10.97 13.33 16.35
CA MET A 165 11.88 12.34 16.95
C MET A 165 13.33 12.59 16.51
N MET A 166 13.56 12.92 15.24
CA MET A 166 14.89 13.33 14.75
C MET A 166 15.40 14.58 15.48
N ALA A 167 14.57 15.61 15.59
CA ALA A 167 14.94 16.86 16.26
C ALA A 167 15.21 16.68 17.76
N ALA A 168 14.52 15.74 18.41
CA ALA A 168 14.72 15.39 19.82
C ALA A 168 15.98 14.52 20.07
N GLY A 169 16.67 14.06 19.01
CA GLY A 169 17.83 13.17 19.11
C GLY A 169 17.47 11.70 19.31
N ASP A 170 16.20 11.32 19.13
CA ASP A 170 15.74 9.94 19.26
C ASP A 170 16.19 9.06 18.08
N VAL A 171 16.42 9.68 16.92
CA VAL A 171 16.94 9.01 15.72
C VAL A 171 18.42 9.35 15.58
N THR A 172 19.28 8.36 15.79
CA THR A 172 20.74 8.56 15.84
C THR A 172 21.47 8.04 14.60
N GLN A 173 20.83 7.14 13.84
CA GLN A 173 21.37 6.56 12.62
C GLN A 173 21.57 7.65 11.55
N LYS A 174 22.76 7.69 10.96
CA LYS A 174 23.13 8.61 9.88
C LYS A 174 23.02 7.91 8.52
N GLY A 175 22.70 8.67 7.48
CA GLY A 175 22.57 8.18 6.10
C GLY A 175 21.12 7.95 5.68
N VAL A 176 20.94 7.21 4.60
CA VAL A 176 19.61 6.87 4.06
C VAL A 176 19.16 5.54 4.66
N VAL A 177 18.25 5.60 5.61
CA VAL A 177 17.74 4.45 6.37
C VAL A 177 16.22 4.41 6.37
N ALA A 178 15.66 3.20 6.37
CA ALA A 178 14.21 3.01 6.44
C ALA A 178 13.72 3.14 7.89
N PRO A 179 12.43 3.50 8.12
CA PRO A 179 11.90 3.70 9.47
C PRO A 179 12.11 2.52 10.42
N GLU A 180 11.93 1.29 9.94
CA GLU A 180 12.13 0.05 10.71
C GLU A 180 13.58 -0.16 11.18
N GLY A 181 14.53 0.63 10.68
CA GLY A 181 15.93 0.58 11.05
C GLY A 181 16.41 1.70 11.97
N CYS A 182 15.58 2.72 12.24
CA CYS A 182 16.03 3.92 12.96
C CYS A 182 14.96 4.58 13.85
N ILE A 183 13.69 4.22 13.71
CA ILE A 183 12.59 4.73 14.53
C ILE A 183 12.25 3.70 15.59
N ASP A 184 12.23 4.13 16.85
CA ASP A 184 11.65 3.34 17.94
C ASP A 184 10.13 3.19 17.72
N PRO A 185 9.62 1.96 17.50
CA PRO A 185 8.23 1.76 17.13
C PRO A 185 7.26 2.09 18.27
N ASP A 186 7.63 1.84 19.52
CA ASP A 186 6.75 2.04 20.67
C ASP A 186 6.53 3.54 20.91
N ARG A 187 7.61 4.33 20.89
CA ARG A 187 7.55 5.79 21.00
C ARG A 187 6.81 6.42 19.84
N PHE A 188 7.02 5.91 18.63
CA PHE A 188 6.30 6.37 17.44
C PHE A 188 4.80 6.08 17.56
N LEU A 189 4.41 4.86 17.92
CA LEU A 189 3.02 4.45 18.04
C LEU A 189 2.31 5.21 19.17
N GLU A 190 2.95 5.40 20.32
CA GLU A 190 2.41 6.22 21.40
C GLU A 190 2.14 7.66 20.92
N ALA A 191 3.13 8.28 20.26
CA ALA A 191 3.01 9.61 19.67
C ALA A 191 1.88 9.67 18.62
N PHE A 192 1.67 8.60 17.86
CA PHE A 192 0.65 8.54 16.83
C PHE A 192 -0.75 8.40 17.42
N LEU A 193 -0.92 7.53 18.42
CA LEU A 193 -2.18 7.36 19.16
C LEU A 193 -2.59 8.65 19.88
N ARG A 194 -1.65 9.35 20.53
CA ARG A 194 -1.91 10.66 21.17
C ARG A 194 -2.38 11.73 20.18
N ARG A 195 -2.08 11.58 18.88
CA ARG A 195 -2.52 12.48 17.81
C ARG A 195 -3.80 12.02 17.12
N GLY A 196 -4.53 11.10 17.74
CA GLY A 196 -5.86 10.67 17.32
C GLY A 196 -5.87 9.51 16.33
N ALA A 197 -4.73 8.85 16.07
CA ALA A 197 -4.72 7.59 15.35
C ALA A 197 -5.52 6.54 16.11
N LYS A 198 -6.31 5.75 15.38
CA LYS A 198 -7.05 4.61 15.93
C LYS A 198 -6.57 3.36 15.21
N ILE A 199 -5.97 2.45 15.97
CA ILE A 199 -5.42 1.19 15.47
C ILE A 199 -6.23 0.07 16.10
N HIS A 200 -6.88 -0.74 15.28
CA HIS A 200 -7.62 -1.91 15.71
C HIS A 200 -6.73 -3.13 15.55
N GLN A 201 -6.42 -3.79 16.66
CA GLN A 201 -5.52 -4.95 16.65
C GLN A 201 -6.29 -6.22 16.97
N THR A 202 -6.01 -7.27 16.21
CA THR A 202 -6.49 -8.62 16.49
C THR A 202 -5.32 -9.60 16.49
N GLU A 203 -5.44 -10.61 17.35
CA GLU A 203 -4.50 -11.72 17.43
C GLU A 203 -5.28 -13.03 17.27
N LYS A 204 -4.81 -13.87 16.36
CA LYS A 204 -5.31 -15.23 16.18
C LYS A 204 -4.18 -16.21 16.40
N ILE A 205 -4.35 -17.10 17.37
CA ILE A 205 -3.45 -18.21 17.64
C ILE A 205 -4.08 -19.48 17.09
N SER A 206 -3.38 -20.18 16.20
CA SER A 206 -3.73 -21.52 15.74
C SER A 206 -2.73 -22.54 16.29
N SER A 207 -3.26 -23.59 16.90
CA SER A 207 -2.47 -24.76 17.30
C SER A 207 -2.93 -25.92 16.43
N LEU A 208 -2.03 -26.49 15.64
CA LEU A 208 -2.25 -27.81 15.06
C LEU A 208 -2.05 -28.80 16.21
N PHE A 209 -3.15 -29.29 16.79
CA PHE A 209 -3.10 -30.52 17.57
C PHE A 209 -2.88 -31.65 16.58
N GLY A 210 -1.67 -32.21 16.54
CA GLY A 210 -1.42 -33.46 15.84
C GLY A 210 -2.08 -34.60 16.61
N ASN A 211 -2.84 -35.43 15.88
CA ASN A 211 -3.14 -36.80 16.30
C ASN A 211 -1.85 -37.63 16.33
#